data_AF-A0A6V7LH82-F1
#
_entry.id   AF-A0A6V7LH82-F1
#
_cell.length_a   1.000
_cell.length_b   1.000
_cell.length_c   1.000
_cell.angle_alpha   90.00
_cell.angle_beta   90.00
_cell.angle_gamma   90.00
#
_symmetry.space_group_name_H-M   'P 1'
#
loop_
_entity.id
_entity.type
_entity.pdbx_description
1 polymer ?
#
loop_
_entity_poly.entity_id
_entity_poly.type
_entity_poly.pdbx_seq_one_letter_code
_entity_poly.pdbx_strand_id
1 'polypeptide(L)'
;YSSNLASDGVFFTDSNGREMLKRVRDFRPTWNLNLSEPIAGNYYPVTAKISLKDDAKGFRLSVLNDRAQGGTSMTDGELEVMIHRRLLNDDAFGVGEALNETAFGTGLVARGTHYLVGSSLKDLDAAASKEKSLQLSLALKPWVFITPAQRTFDEWRSNYRMQ
;
A
#
# COMPACT_ATOMS: atom_id res chain seq x y z
N TYR A 1 -0.45 9.91 -5.23
CA TYR A 1 0.99 10.25 -5.28
C TYR A 1 1.32 10.59 -6.72
N SER A 2 1.87 11.77 -6.99
CA SER A 2 2.15 12.22 -8.36
C SER A 2 3.64 12.45 -8.56
N SER A 3 4.16 12.10 -9.73
CA SER A 3 5.56 12.26 -10.12
C SER A 3 5.68 12.62 -11.59
N ASN A 4 6.88 12.96 -12.03
CA ASN A 4 7.18 13.24 -13.45
C ASN A 4 7.69 11.99 -14.20
N LEU A 5 7.45 10.79 -13.67
CA LEU A 5 7.86 9.53 -14.31
C LEU A 5 6.96 9.21 -15.49
N ALA A 6 7.54 8.82 -16.62
CA ALA A 6 6.81 8.33 -17.78
C ALA A 6 6.58 6.82 -17.62
N SER A 7 5.34 6.43 -17.31
CA SER A 7 4.96 5.03 -17.08
C SER A 7 4.22 4.37 -18.23
N ASP A 8 3.84 5.12 -19.26
CA ASP A 8 3.15 4.65 -20.46
C ASP A 8 1.90 3.81 -20.14
N GLY A 9 1.09 4.25 -19.17
CA GLY A 9 -0.09 3.53 -18.68
C GLY A 9 0.18 2.19 -17.96
N VAL A 10 1.45 1.88 -17.65
CA VAL A 10 1.86 0.62 -16.99
C VAL A 10 2.16 0.83 -15.51
N PHE A 11 1.60 -0.02 -14.67
CA PHE A 11 1.92 -0.10 -13.25
C PHE A 11 1.94 -1.55 -12.78
N PHE A 12 2.38 -1.79 -11.56
CA PHE A 12 2.56 -3.12 -11.00
C PHE A 12 1.89 -3.22 -9.64
N THR A 13 1.11 -4.27 -9.42
CA THR A 13 0.50 -4.57 -8.11
C THR A 13 0.96 -5.94 -7.65
N ASP A 14 1.12 -6.13 -6.35
CA ASP A 14 1.41 -7.44 -5.80
C ASP A 14 0.21 -8.41 -5.90
N SER A 15 0.51 -9.71 -5.89
CA SER A 15 -0.47 -10.79 -5.73
C SER A 15 -0.26 -11.44 -4.37
N ASN A 16 -1.14 -11.13 -3.41
CA ASN A 16 -1.10 -11.65 -2.04
C ASN A 16 0.27 -11.47 -1.36
N GLY A 17 0.92 -10.31 -1.56
CA GLY A 17 2.23 -9.99 -1.00
C GLY A 17 3.42 -10.65 -1.70
N ARG A 18 3.21 -11.41 -2.77
CA ARG A 18 4.26 -12.22 -3.42
C ARG A 18 4.75 -11.60 -4.73
N GLU A 19 4.27 -12.14 -5.84
CA GLU A 19 4.67 -11.77 -7.19
C GLU A 19 4.08 -10.42 -7.59
N MET A 20 4.81 -9.67 -8.42
CA MET A 20 4.31 -8.40 -8.97
C MET A 20 3.70 -8.66 -10.34
N LEU A 21 2.42 -8.32 -10.50
CA LEU A 21 1.70 -8.45 -11.76
C LEU A 21 1.69 -7.13 -12.51
N LYS A 22 2.02 -7.19 -13.81
CA LYS A 22 1.92 -6.04 -14.72
C LYS A 22 0.45 -5.71 -14.96
N ARG A 23 0.08 -4.44 -14.75
CA ARG A 23 -1.22 -3.86 -15.05
C ARG A 23 -1.03 -2.79 -16.13
N VAL A 24 -1.99 -2.72 -17.04
CA VAL A 24 -2.03 -1.72 -18.11
C VAL A 24 -3.40 -1.06 -18.06
N ARG A 25 -3.42 0.26 -17.98
CA ARG A 25 -4.65 1.06 -17.94
C ARG A 25 -5.51 0.74 -19.18
N ASP A 26 -6.82 0.58 -18.96
CA ASP A 26 -7.83 0.30 -20.00
C ASP A 26 -7.58 -0.96 -20.83
N PHE A 27 -6.87 -1.95 -20.28
CA PHE A 27 -6.47 -3.15 -21.02
C PHE A 27 -6.76 -4.45 -20.26
N ARG A 28 -7.02 -5.53 -21.02
CA ARG A 28 -7.09 -6.91 -20.51
C ARG A 28 -6.27 -7.82 -21.41
N PRO A 29 -5.44 -8.72 -20.83
CA PRO A 29 -4.60 -9.62 -21.61
C PRO A 29 -5.38 -10.75 -22.31
N THR A 30 -6.59 -11.05 -21.84
CA THR A 30 -7.35 -12.25 -22.19
C THR A 30 -8.51 -12.00 -23.15
N TRP A 31 -8.96 -10.76 -23.33
CA TRP A 31 -10.02 -10.40 -24.27
C TRP A 31 -9.96 -8.91 -24.64
N ASN A 32 -10.66 -8.54 -25.72
CA ASN A 32 -10.81 -7.13 -26.12
C ASN A 32 -11.80 -6.42 -25.19
N LEU A 33 -11.29 -5.53 -24.35
CA LEU A 33 -12.07 -4.83 -23.34
C LEU A 33 -12.92 -3.70 -23.98
N ASN A 34 -14.24 -3.72 -23.71
CA ASN A 34 -15.09 -2.54 -23.85
C ASN A 34 -15.40 -2.04 -22.43
N LEU A 35 -14.80 -0.91 -22.03
CA LEU A 35 -14.81 -0.45 -20.66
C LEU A 35 -15.94 0.56 -20.43
N SER A 36 -16.95 0.18 -19.65
CA SER A 36 -18.03 1.08 -19.23
C SER A 36 -17.60 2.01 -18.10
N GLU A 37 -16.73 1.53 -17.21
CA GLU A 37 -16.30 2.23 -15.99
C GLU A 37 -14.78 2.48 -16.02
N PRO A 38 -14.33 3.63 -16.56
CA PRO A 38 -12.90 3.91 -16.77
C PRO A 38 -12.10 3.99 -15.48
N ILE A 39 -12.70 4.43 -14.37
CA ILE A 39 -12.01 4.52 -13.09
C ILE A 39 -12.08 3.17 -12.37
N ALA A 40 -13.29 2.70 -12.06
CA ALA A 40 -13.47 1.48 -11.26
C ALA A 40 -12.87 0.24 -11.92
N GLY A 41 -12.92 0.15 -13.25
CA GLY A 41 -12.34 -0.97 -13.99
C GLY A 41 -10.81 -1.00 -14.01
N ASN A 42 -10.13 0.05 -13.57
CA ASN A 42 -8.67 0.10 -13.46
C ASN A 42 -8.17 -0.08 -12.02
N TYR A 43 -9.06 -0.25 -11.04
CA TYR A 43 -8.66 -0.55 -9.65
C TYR A 43 -8.28 -2.01 -9.47
N TYR A 44 -7.16 -2.26 -8.77
CA TYR A 44 -6.67 -3.59 -8.44
C TYR A 44 -6.40 -3.74 -6.95
N PRO A 45 -6.48 -4.97 -6.39
CA PRO A 45 -6.08 -5.22 -5.02
C PRO A 45 -4.58 -5.01 -4.85
N VAL A 46 -4.21 -4.28 -3.80
CA VAL A 46 -2.83 -4.03 -3.36
C VAL A 46 -2.74 -4.51 -1.92
N THR A 47 -2.09 -5.66 -1.72
CA THR A 47 -2.00 -6.27 -0.38
C THR A 47 -0.70 -5.94 0.34
N ALA A 48 0.35 -5.56 -0.39
CA ALA A 48 1.61 -5.15 0.19
C ALA A 48 2.34 -4.05 -0.58
N LYS A 49 2.17 -3.96 -1.90
CA LYS A 49 2.91 -2.99 -2.71
C LYS A 49 2.28 -2.71 -4.07
N ILE A 50 2.24 -1.43 -4.43
CA ILE A 50 2.02 -0.95 -5.79
C ILE A 50 3.27 -0.20 -6.28
N SER A 51 3.63 -0.35 -7.55
CA SER A 51 4.81 0.29 -8.13
C SER A 51 4.55 0.85 -9.52
N LEU A 52 5.32 1.88 -9.86
CA LEU A 52 5.41 2.51 -11.16
C LEU A 52 6.88 2.56 -11.56
N LYS A 53 7.18 2.39 -12.84
CA LYS A 53 8.56 2.44 -13.34
C LYS A 53 8.64 3.31 -14.58
N ASP A 54 9.77 3.97 -14.74
CA ASP A 54 10.17 4.71 -15.93
C ASP A 54 11.48 4.07 -16.41
N ASP A 55 11.38 3.28 -17.46
CA ASP A 55 12.51 2.54 -18.02
C ASP A 55 13.54 3.49 -18.64
N ALA A 56 13.10 4.64 -19.19
CA ALA A 56 13.98 5.63 -19.80
C ALA A 56 14.82 6.39 -18.75
N LYS A 57 14.21 6.74 -17.61
CA LYS A 57 14.94 7.36 -16.48
C LYS A 57 15.68 6.33 -15.62
N GLY A 58 15.40 5.04 -15.79
CA GLY A 58 15.95 4.00 -14.95
C GLY A 58 15.51 4.15 -13.50
N PHE A 59 14.25 4.51 -13.24
CA PHE A 59 13.74 4.78 -11.90
C PHE A 59 12.41 4.07 -11.63
N ARG A 60 12.22 3.65 -10.38
CA ARG A 60 11.00 3.02 -9.89
C ARG A 60 10.51 3.72 -8.63
N LEU A 61 9.22 3.98 -8.60
CA LEU A 61 8.50 4.48 -7.43
C LEU A 61 7.56 3.40 -6.92
N SER A 62 7.64 3.09 -5.63
CA SER A 62 6.83 2.07 -4.98
C SER A 62 6.13 2.65 -3.76
N VAL A 63 4.87 2.27 -3.55
CA VAL A 63 4.12 2.53 -2.32
C VAL A 63 3.86 1.19 -1.65
N LEU A 64 4.35 1.03 -0.42
CA LEU A 64 4.06 -0.12 0.43
C LEU A 64 2.99 0.27 1.45
N ASN A 65 1.96 -0.56 1.57
CA ASN A 65 0.82 -0.33 2.46
C ASN A 65 0.86 -1.24 3.71
N ASP A 66 0.17 -0.80 4.76
CA ASP A 66 0.08 -1.53 6.03
C ASP A 66 -1.09 -2.52 6.10
N ARG A 67 -1.99 -2.50 5.11
CA ARG A 67 -3.20 -3.34 4.99
C ARG A 67 -3.66 -3.43 3.54
N ALA A 68 -4.47 -4.43 3.22
CA ALA A 68 -5.06 -4.57 1.89
C ALA A 68 -5.93 -3.36 1.52
N GLN A 69 -5.68 -2.80 0.33
CA GLN A 69 -6.39 -1.63 -0.22
C GLN A 69 -6.59 -1.81 -1.72
N GLY A 70 -7.48 -0.99 -2.30
CA GLY A 70 -7.56 -0.84 -3.75
C GLY A 70 -6.60 0.25 -4.22
N GLY A 71 -5.91 0.05 -5.34
CA GLY A 71 -5.03 1.06 -5.93
C GLY A 71 -4.90 0.95 -7.44
N THR A 72 -4.42 2.02 -8.07
CA THR A 72 -4.24 2.11 -9.53
C THR A 72 -3.28 3.24 -9.92
N SER A 73 -3.13 3.46 -11.23
CA SER A 73 -2.42 4.55 -11.88
C SER A 73 -3.29 5.11 -13.02
N MET A 74 -4.14 6.09 -12.67
CA MET A 74 -5.07 6.70 -13.64
C MET A 74 -4.38 7.62 -14.64
N THR A 75 -3.28 8.25 -14.22
CA THR A 75 -2.44 9.11 -15.05
C THR A 75 -1.01 8.61 -15.01
N ASP A 76 -0.23 8.87 -16.07
CA ASP A 76 1.17 8.51 -16.07
C ASP A 76 1.96 9.26 -14.99
N GLY A 77 2.85 8.54 -14.32
CA GLY A 77 3.58 9.06 -13.16
C GLY A 77 2.76 9.16 -11.88
N GLU A 78 1.50 8.74 -11.88
CA GLU A 78 0.60 8.77 -10.72
C GLU A 78 0.37 7.38 -10.13
N LEU A 79 0.35 7.29 -8.80
CA LEU A 79 -0.12 6.14 -8.03
C LEU A 79 -1.19 6.58 -7.05
N GLU A 80 -2.35 5.94 -7.08
CA GLU A 80 -3.44 6.17 -6.14
C GLU A 80 -3.76 4.91 -5.34
N VAL A 81 -4.11 5.12 -4.06
CA VAL A 81 -4.52 4.06 -3.14
C VAL A 81 -5.72 4.57 -2.35
N MET A 82 -6.79 3.81 -2.33
CA MET A 82 -8.01 4.15 -1.61
C MET A 82 -7.82 3.95 -0.11
N ILE A 83 -7.91 5.04 0.64
CA ILE A 83 -7.62 5.04 2.09
C ILE A 83 -8.80 4.48 2.89
N HIS A 84 -10.02 4.96 2.61
CA HIS A 84 -11.22 4.59 3.32
C HIS A 84 -12.44 4.88 2.44
N ARG A 85 -13.58 4.23 2.73
CA ARG A 85 -14.83 4.41 1.98
C ARG A 85 -16.03 4.35 2.91
N ARG A 86 -17.04 5.15 2.59
CA ARG A 86 -18.33 5.21 3.27
C ARG A 86 -19.40 5.37 2.20
N LEU A 87 -20.38 4.47 2.19
CA LEU A 87 -21.50 4.46 1.25
C LEU A 87 -22.80 4.58 2.05
N LEU A 88 -23.76 5.33 1.51
CA LEU A 88 -25.06 5.54 2.15
C LEU A 88 -26.15 4.63 1.57
N ASN A 89 -25.83 3.84 0.54
CA ASN A 89 -26.73 2.90 -0.11
C ASN A 89 -26.05 1.52 -0.21
N ASP A 90 -26.86 0.48 -0.12
CA ASP A 90 -26.48 -0.91 -0.42
C ASP A 90 -26.27 -1.09 -1.93
N ASP A 91 -25.40 -2.02 -2.31
CA ASP A 91 -25.07 -2.32 -3.69
C ASP A 91 -25.89 -3.48 -4.30
N ALA A 92 -26.86 -3.99 -3.54
CA ALA A 92 -27.78 -5.07 -3.91
C ALA A 92 -27.11 -6.42 -4.23
N PHE A 93 -25.92 -6.69 -3.68
CA PHE A 93 -25.24 -7.98 -3.81
C PHE A 93 -25.46 -8.95 -2.63
N GLY A 94 -26.40 -8.63 -1.74
CA GLY A 94 -26.98 -9.59 -0.78
C GLY A 94 -26.67 -9.35 0.70
N VAL A 95 -25.82 -8.37 1.04
CA VAL A 95 -25.57 -8.00 2.45
C VAL A 95 -26.79 -7.27 3.04
N GLY A 96 -27.43 -6.39 2.25
CA GLY A 96 -28.66 -5.70 2.65
C GLY A 96 -28.43 -4.51 3.58
N GLU A 97 -27.21 -3.97 3.60
CA GLU A 97 -26.87 -2.78 4.38
C GLU A 97 -25.81 -1.93 3.66
N ALA A 98 -25.88 -0.62 3.84
CA ALA A 98 -24.87 0.28 3.29
C ALA A 98 -23.56 0.19 4.08
N LEU A 99 -22.41 0.35 3.40
CA LEU A 99 -21.10 0.43 4.05
C LEU A 99 -20.94 1.77 4.81
N ASN A 100 -21.57 1.89 5.97
CA ASN A 100 -21.71 3.12 6.75
C ASN A 100 -21.26 2.92 8.20
N GLU A 101 -20.01 2.49 8.39
CA GLU A 101 -19.47 2.16 9.72
C GLU A 101 -19.41 3.38 10.66
N THR A 102 -19.81 3.19 11.92
CA THR A 102 -19.79 4.22 12.96
C THR A 102 -19.21 3.69 14.28
N ALA A 103 -18.51 4.56 15.02
CA ALA A 103 -18.04 4.30 16.38
C ALA A 103 -18.35 5.51 17.28
N PHE A 104 -18.84 5.25 18.50
CA PHE A 104 -19.20 6.28 19.49
C PHE A 104 -20.17 7.35 18.96
N GLY A 105 -21.12 6.96 18.09
CA GLY A 105 -22.09 7.89 17.49
C GLY A 105 -21.52 8.77 16.36
N THR A 106 -20.29 8.51 15.91
CA THR A 106 -19.63 9.24 14.82
C THR A 106 -19.14 8.29 13.74
N GLY A 107 -18.79 8.81 12.55
CA GLY A 107 -18.22 7.98 11.48
C GLY A 107 -16.92 7.32 11.91
N LEU A 108 -16.72 6.06 11.53
CA LEU A 108 -15.52 5.31 11.90
C LEU A 108 -14.26 6.02 11.39
N VAL A 109 -13.23 6.11 12.23
CA VAL A 109 -11.94 6.68 11.87
C VAL A 109 -10.90 5.56 11.79
N ALA A 110 -10.39 5.31 10.58
CA ALA A 110 -9.28 4.42 10.35
C ALA A 110 -7.96 5.20 10.26
N ARG A 111 -6.91 4.68 10.92
CA ARG A 111 -5.52 5.17 10.76
C ARG A 111 -4.70 4.09 10.06
N GLY A 112 -3.97 4.49 9.03
CA GLY A 112 -3.03 3.62 8.33
C GLY A 112 -1.73 4.34 7.96
N THR A 113 -0.75 3.55 7.53
CA THR A 113 0.57 4.04 7.14
C THR A 113 0.93 3.57 5.73
N HIS A 114 1.46 4.49 4.92
CA HIS A 114 2.06 4.20 3.62
C HIS A 114 3.54 4.57 3.62
N TYR A 115 4.36 3.70 3.02
CA TYR A 115 5.79 3.94 2.84
C TYR A 115 6.08 4.16 1.36
N LEU A 116 6.54 5.35 1.03
CA LEU A 116 6.96 5.70 -0.32
C LEU A 116 8.45 5.39 -0.49
N VAL A 117 8.79 4.57 -1.46
CA VAL A 117 10.16 4.13 -1.76
C VAL A 117 10.49 4.47 -3.21
N GLY A 118 11.57 5.21 -3.41
CA GLY A 118 12.17 5.44 -4.72
C GLY A 118 13.45 4.62 -4.87
N SER A 119 13.60 3.94 -5.99
CA SER A 119 14.78 3.11 -6.28
C SER A 119 15.26 3.26 -7.71
N SER A 120 16.57 3.25 -7.91
CA SER A 120 17.20 3.19 -9.23
C SER A 120 17.08 1.78 -9.83
N LEU A 121 16.78 1.69 -11.12
CA LEU A 121 16.75 0.45 -11.88
C LEU A 121 18.15 -0.03 -12.30
N LYS A 122 19.21 0.73 -12.01
CA LYS A 122 20.60 0.35 -12.33
C LYS A 122 21.12 -0.80 -11.46
N ASP A 123 20.64 -0.90 -10.22
CA ASP A 123 20.99 -1.95 -9.25
C ASP A 123 19.69 -2.58 -8.71
N LEU A 124 19.14 -3.48 -9.52
CA LEU A 124 17.85 -4.10 -9.26
C LEU A 124 17.87 -5.00 -8.02
N ASP A 125 18.98 -5.70 -7.78
CA ASP A 125 19.08 -6.67 -6.70
C ASP A 125 19.13 -5.98 -5.33
N ALA A 126 19.91 -4.90 -5.20
CA ALA A 126 19.95 -4.12 -3.97
C ALA A 126 18.59 -3.43 -3.71
N ALA A 127 17.98 -2.85 -4.75
CA ALA A 127 16.67 -2.22 -4.65
C ALA A 127 15.59 -3.22 -4.22
N ALA A 128 15.53 -4.39 -4.87
CA ALA A 128 14.57 -5.44 -4.57
C ALA A 128 14.76 -5.99 -3.15
N SER A 129 16.00 -6.22 -2.72
CA SER A 129 16.32 -6.71 -1.38
C SER A 129 15.90 -5.72 -0.28
N LYS A 130 16.12 -4.41 -0.51
CA LYS A 130 15.71 -3.36 0.41
C LYS A 130 14.18 -3.25 0.50
N GLU A 131 13.50 -3.24 -0.65
CA GLU A 131 12.03 -3.22 -0.69
C GLU A 131 11.42 -4.46 -0.02
N LYS A 132 11.97 -5.66 -0.27
CA LYS A 132 11.49 -6.90 0.33
C LYS A 132 11.75 -6.97 1.83
N SER A 133 12.91 -6.49 2.30
CA SER A 133 13.20 -6.38 3.73
C SER A 133 12.24 -5.42 4.43
N LEU A 134 11.91 -4.29 3.80
CA LEU A 134 10.91 -3.37 4.33
C LEU A 134 9.51 -3.99 4.32
N GLN A 135 9.11 -4.64 3.22
CA GLN A 135 7.83 -5.32 3.15
C GLN A 135 7.67 -6.37 4.26
N LEU A 136 8.73 -7.14 4.54
CA LEU A 136 8.75 -8.13 5.61
C LEU A 136 8.62 -7.49 7.00
N SER A 137 9.34 -6.39 7.27
CA SER A 137 9.26 -5.70 8.57
C SER A 137 7.91 -5.04 8.82
N LEU A 138 7.21 -4.63 7.75
CA LEU A 138 5.84 -4.12 7.83
C LEU A 138 4.82 -5.23 8.12
N ALA A 139 5.00 -6.42 7.54
CA ALA A 139 4.15 -7.57 7.79
C ALA A 139 4.40 -8.20 9.18
N LEU A 140 5.67 -8.28 9.59
CA LEU A 140 6.13 -8.87 10.84
C LEU A 140 6.64 -7.78 11.78
N LYS A 141 5.73 -6.94 12.27
CA LYS A 141 6.09 -5.89 13.23
C LYS A 141 6.57 -6.50 14.55
N PRO A 142 7.58 -5.91 15.21
CA PRO A 142 8.05 -6.39 16.49
C PRO A 142 6.97 -6.22 17.56
N TRP A 143 6.95 -7.13 18.52
CA TRP A 143 6.08 -7.06 19.68
C TRP A 143 6.77 -6.24 20.76
N VAL A 144 6.12 -5.18 21.22
CA VAL A 144 6.64 -4.31 22.29
C VAL A 144 6.03 -4.76 23.61
N PHE A 145 6.89 -5.20 24.53
CA PHE A 145 6.50 -5.58 25.88
C PHE A 145 6.90 -4.47 26.86
N ILE A 146 5.93 -4.02 27.66
CA ILE A 146 6.15 -2.99 28.67
C ILE A 146 5.79 -3.59 30.02
N THR A 147 6.67 -3.43 31.01
CA THR A 147 6.42 -3.82 32.40
C THR A 147 6.45 -2.57 33.28
N PRO A 148 5.52 -2.40 34.24
CA PRO A 148 5.58 -1.29 35.18
C PRO A 148 6.90 -1.30 35.95
N ALA A 149 7.58 -0.16 35.99
CA ALA A 149 8.80 -0.02 36.77
C ALA A 149 8.47 -0.01 38.26
N GLN A 150 9.12 -0.89 39.04
CA GLN A 150 8.99 -0.91 40.51
C GLN A 150 9.86 0.16 41.20
N ARG A 151 10.83 0.72 40.49
CA ARG A 151 11.79 1.72 40.97
C ARG A 151 11.81 2.92 40.04
N THR A 152 12.28 4.05 40.54
CA THR A 152 12.48 5.25 39.71
C THR A 152 13.59 5.03 38.67
N PHE A 153 13.59 5.82 37.60
CA PHE A 153 14.58 5.70 36.53
C PHE A 153 16.03 5.85 37.03
N ASP A 154 16.26 6.76 37.98
CA ASP A 154 17.60 7.02 38.54
C ASP A 154 18.11 5.86 39.41
N GLU A 155 17.22 5.25 40.19
CA GLU A 155 17.53 4.03 40.95
C GLU A 155 17.79 2.84 40.04
N TRP A 156 17.07 2.72 38.93
CA TRP A 156 17.31 1.67 37.96
C TRP A 156 18.66 1.87 37.25
N ARG A 157 18.95 3.09 36.79
CA ARG A 157 20.18 3.45 36.08
C ARG A 157 21.45 3.26 36.93
N SER A 158 21.37 3.50 38.24
CA SER A 158 22.50 3.28 39.15
C SER A 158 22.79 1.79 39.41
N ASN A 159 21.76 0.94 39.37
CA ASN A 159 21.85 -0.49 39.66
C ASN A 159 22.08 -1.38 38.41
N TYR A 160 21.71 -0.91 37.22
CA TYR A 160 21.83 -1.67 35.98
C TYR A 160 22.57 -0.88 34.91
N ARG A 161 23.66 -1.44 34.37
CA ARG A 161 24.36 -0.90 33.20
C ARG A 161 23.72 -1.48 31.94
N MET A 162 23.12 -0.63 31.10
CA MET A 162 22.77 -1.06 29.75
C MET A 162 24.06 -1.20 28.93
N GLN A 163 24.32 -2.41 28.43
CA GLN A 163 25.28 -2.63 27.34
C GLN A 163 24.59 -2.32 26.01
#